data_AF-A0A1G5SBM3-F1
#
_entry.id   AF-A0A1G5SBM3-F1
#
_cell.length_a   1.000
_cell.length_b   1.000
_cell.length_c   1.000
_cell.angle_alpha   90.00
_cell.angle_beta   90.00
_cell.angle_gamma   90.00
#
_symmetry.space_group_name_H-M   'P 1'
#
loop_
_entity.id
_entity.type
_entity.pdbx_description
1 polymer ?
#
loop_
_entity_poly.entity_id
_entity_poly.type
_entity_poly.pdbx_seq_one_letter_code
_entity_poly.pdbx_strand_id
1 'polypeptide(L)'
;MHDIDRTTLETSPELENYEFEQYEGGETEWGAETGVFSEAEAMELAAELLEISNEAELEQFLGSLIKKAGQAAGQFIKSPVGQQLGGLLKGAAKKALPMVGSTIGGYFGGSSGAKIGSQAASTAGRIFGLELEGLSLEDQEYETAKSFVQFAGTAAKNAASAPRTANPRAVAQSAVLAAARQLAPGLVSGAPAVTPGGAMGTVCPTCGGGAKSGRWMRRGNRIILFGA
;
A
#
# COMPACT_ATOMS: atom_id res chain seq x y z
N MET A 1 66.76 -23.22 2.27
CA MET A 1 65.51 -23.92 2.61
C MET A 1 64.49 -22.89 3.04
N HIS A 2 63.58 -22.50 2.16
CA HIS A 2 62.34 -21.83 2.54
C HIS A 2 61.21 -22.59 1.85
N ASP A 3 60.47 -23.31 2.68
CA ASP A 3 59.26 -24.04 2.33
C ASP A 3 58.21 -23.02 1.92
N ILE A 4 57.93 -22.97 0.61
CA ILE A 4 56.73 -22.30 0.11
C ILE A 4 55.63 -23.34 0.26
N ASP A 5 54.88 -23.20 1.36
CA ASP A 5 53.61 -23.89 1.57
C ASP A 5 52.72 -23.67 0.35
N ARG A 6 52.67 -24.69 -0.49
CA ARG A 6 51.77 -24.81 -1.61
C ARG A 6 50.42 -25.20 -1.04
N THR A 7 49.66 -24.22 -0.57
CA THR A 7 48.21 -24.38 -0.37
C THR A 7 47.58 -24.53 -1.75
N THR A 8 47.52 -25.77 -2.23
CA THR A 8 46.61 -26.14 -3.32
C THR A 8 45.20 -25.84 -2.83
N LEU A 9 44.61 -24.75 -3.33
CA LEU A 9 43.16 -24.58 -3.35
C LEU A 9 42.62 -25.74 -4.18
N GLU A 10 42.23 -26.81 -3.51
CA GLU A 10 41.36 -27.83 -4.09
C GLU A 10 40.04 -27.14 -4.37
N THR A 11 39.86 -26.71 -5.62
CA THR A 11 38.57 -26.31 -6.16
C THR A 11 37.62 -27.49 -5.98
N SER A 12 36.81 -27.41 -4.92
CA SER A 12 35.80 -28.42 -4.62
C SER A 12 34.64 -28.19 -5.59
N PRO A 13 34.30 -29.14 -6.47
CA PRO A 13 33.20 -28.97 -7.43
C PRO A 13 31.85 -28.76 -6.73
N GLU A 14 31.74 -29.12 -5.44
CA GLU A 14 30.55 -28.81 -4.63
C GLU A 14 30.48 -27.33 -4.21
N LEU A 15 31.63 -26.65 -4.03
CA LEU A 15 31.68 -25.20 -3.80
C LEU A 15 31.41 -24.43 -5.09
N GLU A 16 31.92 -24.90 -6.23
CA GLU A 16 31.58 -24.31 -7.54
C GLU A 16 30.10 -24.50 -7.89
N ASN A 17 29.47 -25.62 -7.52
CA ASN A 17 28.04 -25.82 -7.73
C ASN A 17 27.20 -24.96 -6.77
N TYR A 18 27.67 -24.74 -5.54
CA TYR A 18 27.04 -23.78 -4.60
C TYR A 18 27.21 -22.32 -5.04
N GLU A 19 28.36 -21.95 -5.62
CA GLU A 19 28.54 -20.63 -6.24
C GLU A 19 27.68 -20.53 -7.51
N PHE A 20 27.64 -21.54 -8.37
CA PHE A 20 26.81 -21.56 -9.57
C PHE A 20 25.30 -21.49 -9.25
N GLU A 21 24.83 -22.19 -8.21
CA GLU A 21 23.45 -22.10 -7.72
C GLU A 21 23.15 -20.78 -6.98
N GLN A 22 24.17 -20.14 -6.37
CA GLN A 22 24.04 -18.80 -5.80
C GLN A 22 24.02 -17.71 -6.89
N TYR A 23 24.69 -17.93 -8.01
CA TYR A 23 24.72 -17.02 -9.16
C TYR A 23 23.49 -17.14 -10.08
N GLU A 24 22.80 -18.28 -10.13
CA GLU A 24 21.56 -18.44 -10.92
C GLU A 24 20.28 -17.98 -10.17
N GLY A 25 20.42 -17.54 -8.92
CA GLY A 25 19.34 -17.01 -8.08
C GLY A 25 19.57 -15.57 -7.58
N GLY A 26 20.52 -14.85 -8.17
CA GLY A 26 21.10 -13.63 -7.59
C GLY A 26 21.07 -12.36 -8.46
N GLU A 27 20.41 -12.38 -9.63
CA GLU A 27 20.21 -11.15 -10.42
C GLU A 27 18.95 -10.40 -9.97
N THR A 28 18.90 -9.94 -8.72
CA THR A 28 17.97 -8.88 -8.29
C THR A 28 18.57 -8.02 -7.17
N GLU A 29 19.88 -7.83 -7.18
CA GLU A 29 20.59 -6.95 -6.24
C GLU A 29 21.41 -5.88 -6.96
N TRP A 30 20.81 -5.19 -7.95
CA TRP A 30 21.32 -3.93 -8.47
C TRP A 30 20.13 -2.99 -8.76
N GLY A 31 19.75 -2.23 -7.73
CA GLY A 31 18.68 -1.24 -7.79
C GLY A 31 17.54 -1.61 -6.85
N ALA A 32 17.54 -1.06 -5.64
CA ALA A 32 16.33 -0.93 -4.85
C ALA A 32 15.40 0.10 -5.52
N GLU A 33 14.97 -0.17 -6.75
CA GLU A 33 13.79 0.44 -7.33
C GLU A 33 12.60 -0.17 -6.57
N THR A 34 11.97 0.65 -5.74
CA THR A 34 10.97 0.24 -4.76
C THR A 34 9.75 -0.36 -5.45
N GLY A 35 9.73 -1.67 -5.70
CA GLY A 35 8.64 -2.26 -6.46
C GLY A 35 8.77 -3.71 -6.87
N VAL A 36 7.65 -4.26 -7.34
CA VAL A 36 7.61 -5.56 -8.05
C VAL A 36 7.79 -5.37 -9.56
N PHE A 37 7.49 -4.17 -10.05
CA PHE A 37 7.66 -3.79 -11.44
C PHE A 37 8.88 -2.89 -11.58
N SER A 38 9.60 -3.02 -12.69
CA SER A 38 10.60 -2.02 -13.08
C SER A 38 9.96 -0.65 -13.27
N GLU A 39 10.76 0.42 -13.26
CA GLU A 39 10.27 1.77 -13.50
C GLU A 39 9.45 1.87 -14.81
N ALA A 40 9.99 1.34 -15.91
CA ALA A 40 9.32 1.34 -17.21
C ALA A 40 7.96 0.63 -17.19
N GLU A 41 7.88 -0.55 -16.57
CA GLU A 41 6.63 -1.28 -16.46
C GLU A 41 5.61 -0.58 -15.58
N ALA A 42 6.06 0.04 -14.48
CA ALA A 42 5.17 0.79 -13.60
C ALA A 42 4.59 2.01 -14.32
N MET A 43 5.37 2.68 -15.17
CA MET A 43 4.93 3.78 -16.02
C MET A 43 3.86 3.33 -17.03
N GLU A 44 4.09 2.23 -17.73
CA GLU A 44 3.11 1.67 -18.69
C GLU A 44 1.80 1.29 -18.02
N LEU A 45 1.87 0.56 -16.90
CA LEU A 45 0.69 0.15 -16.14
C LEU A 45 -0.05 1.34 -15.52
N ALA A 46 0.66 2.41 -15.15
CA ALA A 46 0.05 3.64 -14.64
C ALA A 46 -0.73 4.36 -15.75
N ALA A 47 -0.16 4.44 -16.95
CA ALA A 47 -0.85 4.99 -18.11
C ALA A 47 -2.11 4.18 -18.44
N GLU A 48 -2.01 2.85 -18.50
CA GLU A 48 -3.16 1.96 -18.73
C GLU A 48 -4.25 2.17 -17.65
N LEU A 49 -3.87 2.31 -16.38
CA LEU A 49 -4.80 2.55 -15.28
C LEU A 49 -5.55 3.88 -15.42
N LEU A 50 -4.90 4.93 -15.94
CA LEU A 50 -5.53 6.23 -16.15
C LEU A 50 -6.49 6.25 -17.35
N GLU A 51 -6.35 5.32 -18.30
CA GLU A 51 -7.27 5.17 -19.43
C GLU A 51 -8.58 4.46 -19.05
N ILE A 52 -8.63 3.82 -17.87
CA ILE A 52 -9.79 3.07 -17.40
C ILE A 52 -10.97 4.00 -17.14
N SER A 53 -12.08 3.72 -17.80
CA SER A 53 -13.26 4.58 -17.78
C SER A 53 -14.39 4.06 -16.87
N ASN A 54 -14.33 2.79 -16.46
CA ASN A 54 -15.40 2.15 -15.69
C ASN A 54 -14.90 1.00 -14.80
N GLU A 55 -15.77 0.56 -13.87
CA GLU A 55 -15.43 -0.47 -12.88
C GLU A 55 -15.16 -1.85 -13.52
N ALA A 56 -15.77 -2.17 -14.66
CA ALA A 56 -15.53 -3.45 -15.33
C ALA A 56 -14.13 -3.50 -15.99
N GLU A 57 -13.67 -2.38 -16.56
CA GLU A 57 -12.29 -2.22 -17.04
C GLU A 57 -11.29 -2.23 -15.87
N LEU A 58 -11.61 -1.58 -14.74
CA LEU A 58 -10.79 -1.63 -13.53
C LEU A 58 -10.59 -3.07 -13.04
N GLU A 59 -11.66 -3.89 -13.01
CA GLU A 59 -11.55 -5.29 -12.62
C GLU A 59 -10.69 -6.12 -13.59
N GLN A 60 -10.79 -5.86 -14.89
CA GLN A 60 -9.95 -6.52 -15.90
C GLN A 60 -8.48 -6.14 -15.73
N PHE A 61 -8.19 -4.86 -15.58
CA PHE A 61 -6.84 -4.35 -15.31
C PHE A 61 -6.26 -4.96 -14.04
N LEU A 62 -6.99 -4.94 -12.93
CA LEU A 62 -6.53 -5.54 -11.67
C LEU A 62 -6.27 -7.04 -11.82
N GLY A 63 -7.10 -7.76 -12.58
CA GLY A 63 -6.85 -9.15 -12.94
C GLY A 63 -5.52 -9.34 -13.67
N SER A 64 -5.27 -8.55 -14.71
CA SER A 64 -4.02 -8.57 -15.50
C SER A 64 -2.80 -8.21 -14.65
N LEU A 65 -2.91 -7.18 -13.81
CA LEU A 65 -1.85 -6.74 -12.91
C LEU A 65 -1.50 -7.83 -11.88
N ILE A 66 -2.50 -8.46 -11.25
CA ILE A 66 -2.28 -9.57 -10.31
C ILE A 66 -1.62 -10.75 -11.01
N LYS A 67 -2.03 -11.07 -12.24
CA LYS A 67 -1.41 -12.12 -13.05
C LYS A 67 0.08 -11.85 -13.25
N LYS A 68 0.41 -10.62 -13.67
CA LYS A 68 1.77 -10.18 -13.98
C LYS A 68 2.66 -10.19 -12.73
N ALA A 69 2.22 -9.52 -11.67
CA ALA A 69 2.99 -9.37 -10.44
C ALA A 69 3.16 -10.66 -9.63
N GLY A 70 2.11 -11.49 -9.56
CA GLY A 70 2.18 -12.77 -8.84
C GLY A 70 2.95 -13.85 -9.60
N GLN A 71 3.38 -13.57 -10.84
CA GLN A 71 3.87 -14.57 -11.81
C GLN A 71 2.98 -15.82 -11.84
N ALA A 72 1.69 -15.61 -11.61
CA ALA A 72 0.76 -16.67 -11.29
C ALA A 72 -0.07 -16.99 -12.52
N ALA A 73 -0.30 -18.29 -12.75
CA ALA A 73 -1.25 -18.72 -13.78
C ALA A 73 -2.63 -18.13 -13.49
N GLY A 74 -3.46 -17.97 -14.53
CA GLY A 74 -4.81 -17.40 -14.41
C GLY A 74 -5.73 -18.14 -13.41
N GLN A 75 -5.34 -19.33 -12.95
CA GLN A 75 -6.02 -20.04 -11.85
C GLN A 75 -5.90 -19.33 -10.49
N PHE A 76 -4.82 -18.60 -10.23
CA PHE A 76 -4.65 -17.88 -8.96
C PHE A 76 -5.69 -16.76 -8.78
N ILE A 77 -5.97 -16.00 -9.84
CA ILE A 77 -6.98 -14.93 -9.82
C ILE A 77 -8.37 -15.50 -9.53
N LYS A 78 -8.64 -16.73 -10.01
CA LYS A 78 -9.89 -17.46 -9.75
C LYS A 78 -9.93 -18.12 -8.38
N SER A 79 -8.82 -18.15 -7.64
CA SER A 79 -8.77 -18.73 -6.30
C SER A 79 -9.45 -17.83 -5.26
N PRO A 80 -9.85 -18.39 -4.10
CA PRO A 80 -10.38 -17.57 -3.00
C PRO A 80 -9.42 -16.46 -2.55
N VAL A 81 -8.09 -16.68 -2.60
CA VAL A 81 -7.11 -15.64 -2.25
C VAL A 81 -7.13 -14.53 -3.30
N GLY A 82 -7.08 -14.89 -4.58
CA GLY A 82 -7.08 -13.94 -5.69
C GLY A 82 -8.35 -13.08 -5.74
N GLN A 83 -9.51 -13.67 -5.47
CA GLN A 83 -10.78 -12.93 -5.41
C GLN A 83 -10.83 -11.94 -4.23
N GLN A 84 -10.37 -12.36 -3.04
CA GLN A 84 -10.31 -11.48 -1.87
C GLN A 84 -9.31 -10.34 -2.11
N LEU A 85 -8.14 -10.64 -2.67
CA LEU A 85 -7.15 -9.65 -3.03
C LEU A 85 -7.70 -8.65 -4.05
N GLY A 86 -8.30 -9.12 -5.14
CA GLY A 86 -8.90 -8.27 -6.17
C GLY A 86 -9.96 -7.33 -5.59
N GLY A 87 -10.82 -7.83 -4.70
CA GLY A 87 -11.82 -7.01 -4.00
C GLY A 87 -11.20 -5.91 -3.12
N LEU A 88 -10.15 -6.24 -2.36
CA LEU A 88 -9.42 -5.27 -1.54
C LEU A 88 -8.72 -4.20 -2.39
N LEU A 89 -8.03 -4.61 -3.45
CA LEU A 89 -7.34 -3.71 -4.38
C LEU A 89 -8.30 -2.81 -5.13
N LYS A 90 -9.46 -3.33 -5.55
CA LYS A 90 -10.54 -2.51 -6.13
C LYS A 90 -11.03 -1.45 -5.16
N GLY A 91 -11.24 -1.82 -3.89
CA GLY A 91 -11.61 -0.87 -2.84
C GLY A 91 -10.56 0.20 -2.59
N ALA A 92 -9.27 -0.16 -2.67
CA ALA A 92 -8.16 0.78 -2.56
C ALA A 92 -8.09 1.72 -3.76
N ALA A 93 -8.21 1.21 -4.99
CA ALA A 93 -8.24 1.98 -6.23
C ALA A 93 -9.33 3.06 -6.19
N LYS A 94 -10.56 2.69 -5.80
CA LYS A 94 -11.69 3.64 -5.71
C LYS A 94 -11.47 4.77 -4.69
N LYS A 95 -10.61 4.56 -3.68
CA LYS A 95 -10.26 5.59 -2.69
C LYS A 95 -9.07 6.43 -3.13
N ALA A 96 -8.10 5.81 -3.78
CA ALA A 96 -6.86 6.43 -4.23
C ALA A 96 -7.02 7.23 -5.54
N LEU A 97 -7.92 6.78 -6.42
CA LEU A 97 -8.10 7.29 -7.77
C LEU A 97 -9.59 7.63 -8.00
N PRO A 98 -10.09 8.76 -7.47
CA PRO A 98 -11.49 9.17 -7.65
C PRO A 98 -11.88 9.41 -9.13
N MET A 99 -10.90 9.47 -10.03
CA MET A 99 -11.07 9.52 -11.49
C MET A 99 -11.59 8.21 -12.10
N VAL A 100 -11.22 7.04 -11.55
CA VAL A 100 -11.57 5.72 -12.12
C VAL A 100 -13.03 5.30 -11.80
N GLY A 101 -13.79 6.17 -11.13
CA GLY A 101 -15.21 5.96 -10.82
C GLY A 101 -16.11 7.18 -11.02
N SER A 102 -15.54 8.34 -11.38
CA SER A 102 -16.34 9.44 -11.88
C SER A 102 -16.64 9.15 -13.34
N THR A 103 -17.89 8.79 -13.61
CA THR A 103 -18.48 8.95 -14.93
C THR A 103 -18.04 10.30 -15.50
N ILE A 104 -17.09 10.28 -16.44
CA ILE A 104 -16.80 11.41 -17.32
C ILE A 104 -17.97 11.46 -18.30
N GLY A 105 -19.13 11.84 -17.79
CA GLY A 105 -20.25 12.33 -18.55
C GLY A 105 -20.09 13.84 -18.70
N GLY A 106 -18.97 14.26 -19.31
CA GLY A 106 -18.67 15.65 -19.67
C GLY A 106 -18.47 16.63 -18.50
N TYR A 107 -17.68 17.67 -18.75
CA TYR A 107 -17.87 18.97 -18.11
C TYR A 107 -17.37 19.20 -16.67
N PHE A 108 -16.12 18.85 -16.35
CA PHE A 108 -15.46 19.40 -15.15
C PHE A 108 -14.29 20.34 -15.48
N GLY A 109 -14.55 21.30 -16.38
CA GLY A 109 -13.74 22.50 -16.62
C GLY A 109 -14.25 23.71 -15.84
N GLY A 110 -14.45 23.59 -14.52
CA GLY A 110 -14.96 24.67 -13.66
C GLY A 110 -14.54 24.53 -12.20
N SER A 111 -14.75 25.57 -11.40
CA SER A 111 -14.26 25.67 -10.00
C SER A 111 -14.70 24.53 -9.05
N SER A 112 -15.70 23.74 -9.43
CA SER A 112 -16.13 22.55 -8.68
C SER A 112 -15.29 21.30 -9.03
N GLY A 113 -14.85 21.16 -10.29
CA GLY A 113 -13.94 20.08 -10.71
C GLY A 113 -12.57 20.23 -10.07
N ALA A 114 -12.04 21.46 -10.04
CA ALA A 114 -10.77 21.77 -9.37
C ALA A 114 -10.79 21.45 -7.86
N LYS A 115 -11.95 21.59 -7.19
CA LYS A 115 -12.09 21.27 -5.75
C LYS A 115 -12.15 19.78 -5.49
N ILE A 116 -12.82 19.01 -6.34
CA ILE A 116 -12.86 17.55 -6.22
C ILE A 116 -11.47 16.96 -6.52
N GLY A 117 -10.81 17.43 -7.57
CA GLY A 117 -9.44 17.03 -7.92
C GLY A 117 -8.43 17.32 -6.82
N SER A 118 -8.43 18.54 -6.27
CA SER A 118 -7.52 18.90 -5.17
C SER A 118 -7.74 18.10 -3.88
N GLN A 119 -8.98 17.75 -3.54
CA GLN A 119 -9.28 16.89 -2.38
C GLN A 119 -8.87 15.43 -2.62
N ALA A 120 -9.05 14.94 -3.86
CA ALA A 120 -8.60 13.62 -4.28
C ALA A 120 -7.08 13.50 -4.19
N ALA A 121 -6.35 14.43 -4.81
CA ALA A 121 -4.89 14.49 -4.76
C ALA A 121 -4.37 14.60 -3.33
N SER A 122 -4.96 15.46 -2.50
CA SER A 122 -4.58 15.58 -1.08
C SER A 122 -4.75 14.27 -0.30
N THR A 123 -5.69 13.41 -0.71
CA THR A 123 -5.92 12.11 -0.07
C THR A 123 -4.94 11.06 -0.60
N ALA A 124 -4.73 11.00 -1.91
CA ALA A 124 -3.72 10.17 -2.54
C ALA A 124 -2.31 10.46 -2.01
N GLY A 125 -1.92 11.73 -1.95
CA GLY A 125 -0.63 12.17 -1.41
C GLY A 125 -0.42 11.71 0.03
N ARG A 126 -1.46 11.80 0.88
CA ARG A 126 -1.39 11.27 2.26
C ARG A 126 -1.31 9.75 2.32
N ILE A 127 -2.04 9.06 1.45
CA ILE A 127 -2.06 7.59 1.37
C ILE A 127 -0.67 7.06 1.01
N PHE A 128 -0.08 7.58 -0.06
CA PHE A 128 1.18 7.10 -0.63
C PHE A 128 2.41 7.84 -0.09
N GLY A 129 2.22 8.89 0.71
CA GLY A 129 3.33 9.73 1.20
C GLY A 129 3.99 10.56 0.08
N LEU A 130 3.21 10.92 -0.95
CA LEU A 130 3.70 11.67 -2.10
C LEU A 130 3.60 13.18 -1.87
N GLU A 131 4.64 13.89 -2.29
CA GLU A 131 4.64 15.35 -2.37
C GLU A 131 4.02 15.79 -3.70
N LEU A 132 2.69 15.89 -3.69
CA LEU A 132 1.90 16.28 -4.87
C LEU A 132 1.73 17.80 -5.01
N GLU A 133 2.21 18.57 -4.04
CA GLU A 133 2.12 20.03 -4.06
C GLU A 133 3.00 20.63 -5.16
N GLY A 134 2.46 21.57 -5.92
CA GLY A 134 3.19 22.25 -7.00
C GLY A 134 3.25 21.49 -8.34
N LEU A 135 2.81 20.23 -8.39
CA LEU A 135 2.65 19.47 -9.63
C LEU A 135 1.37 19.86 -10.39
N SER A 136 1.34 19.64 -11.71
CA SER A 136 0.10 19.73 -12.50
C SER A 136 -0.90 18.65 -12.07
N LEU A 137 -2.19 18.80 -12.37
CA LEU A 137 -3.19 17.80 -11.99
C LEU A 137 -2.86 16.45 -12.65
N GLU A 138 -2.47 16.51 -13.92
CA GLU A 138 -2.07 15.39 -14.75
C GLU A 138 -0.87 14.63 -14.14
N ASP A 139 0.15 15.36 -13.69
CA ASP A 139 1.33 14.75 -13.06
C ASP A 139 1.00 14.13 -11.69
N GLN A 140 0.11 14.76 -10.92
CA GLN A 140 -0.33 14.22 -9.62
C GLN A 140 -1.07 12.89 -9.79
N GLU A 141 -1.94 12.82 -10.80
CA GLU A 141 -2.69 11.62 -11.15
C GLU A 141 -1.75 10.49 -11.60
N TYR A 142 -0.75 10.83 -12.41
CA TYR A 142 0.25 9.88 -12.88
C TYR A 142 1.10 9.31 -11.73
N GLU A 143 1.65 10.16 -10.87
CA GLU A 143 2.46 9.70 -9.73
C GLU A 143 1.65 8.85 -8.74
N THR A 144 0.37 9.21 -8.55
CA THR A 144 -0.56 8.41 -7.75
C THR A 144 -0.84 7.06 -8.40
N ALA A 145 -1.10 7.02 -9.71
CA ALA A 145 -1.35 5.79 -10.45
C ALA A 145 -0.14 4.85 -10.40
N LYS A 146 1.07 5.38 -10.64
CA LYS A 146 2.34 4.64 -10.53
C LYS A 146 2.54 4.04 -9.14
N SER A 147 2.31 4.84 -8.10
CA SER A 147 2.40 4.38 -6.70
C SER A 147 1.37 3.29 -6.37
N PHE A 148 0.14 3.44 -6.87
CA PHE A 148 -0.90 2.44 -6.73
C PHE A 148 -0.53 1.12 -7.42
N VAL A 149 0.02 1.18 -8.64
CA VAL A 149 0.46 0.00 -9.40
C VAL A 149 1.54 -0.77 -8.64
N GLN A 150 2.55 -0.07 -8.12
CA GLN A 150 3.60 -0.71 -7.32
C GLN A 150 3.04 -1.34 -6.04
N PHE A 151 2.13 -0.64 -5.36
CA PHE A 151 1.43 -1.16 -4.18
C PHE A 151 0.63 -2.42 -4.49
N ALA A 152 -0.18 -2.40 -5.56
CA ALA A 152 -1.01 -3.52 -5.98
C ALA A 152 -0.16 -4.72 -6.42
N GLY A 153 0.92 -4.48 -7.16
CA GLY A 153 1.86 -5.51 -7.60
C GLY A 153 2.55 -6.18 -6.42
N THR A 154 3.01 -5.39 -5.46
CA THR A 154 3.61 -5.89 -4.21
C THR A 154 2.63 -6.73 -3.40
N ALA A 155 1.38 -6.28 -3.27
CA ALA A 155 0.34 -7.07 -2.60
C ALA A 155 0.06 -8.39 -3.34
N ALA A 156 0.04 -8.39 -4.67
CA ALA A 156 -0.16 -9.59 -5.47
C ALA A 156 0.99 -10.59 -5.34
N LYS A 157 2.25 -10.12 -5.44
CA LYS A 157 3.45 -10.95 -5.23
C LYS A 157 3.44 -11.61 -3.84
N ASN A 158 3.13 -10.82 -2.81
CA ASN A 158 3.04 -11.31 -1.42
C ASN A 158 1.91 -12.34 -1.22
N ALA A 159 0.76 -12.16 -1.88
CA ALA A 159 -0.35 -13.11 -1.77
C ALA A 159 -0.08 -14.41 -2.54
N ALA A 160 0.61 -14.33 -3.69
CA ALA A 160 0.94 -15.47 -4.52
C ALA A 160 1.99 -16.40 -3.87
N SER A 161 2.90 -15.84 -3.06
CA SER A 161 3.92 -16.61 -2.33
C SER A 161 3.40 -17.27 -1.05
N ALA A 162 2.15 -17.03 -0.65
CA ALA A 162 1.59 -17.55 0.58
C ALA A 162 1.28 -19.06 0.51
N PRO A 163 1.32 -19.79 1.64
CA PRO A 163 0.95 -21.21 1.68
C PRO A 163 -0.49 -21.45 1.24
N ARG A 164 -0.70 -22.44 0.36
CA ARG A 164 -2.02 -22.74 -0.23
C ARG A 164 -3.05 -23.28 0.78
N THR A 165 -2.62 -23.71 1.96
CA THR A 165 -3.48 -24.22 3.04
C THR A 165 -3.95 -23.13 4.01
N ALA A 166 -3.43 -21.91 3.89
CA ALA A 166 -3.77 -20.81 4.78
C ALA A 166 -5.18 -20.23 4.49
N ASN A 167 -5.76 -19.56 5.48
CA ASN A 167 -7.06 -18.91 5.32
C ASN A 167 -6.99 -17.82 4.23
N PRO A 168 -7.82 -17.88 3.18
CA PRO A 168 -7.69 -16.99 2.03
C PRO A 168 -7.84 -15.50 2.35
N ARG A 169 -8.76 -15.17 3.26
CA ARG A 169 -9.01 -13.78 3.67
C ARG A 169 -7.84 -13.23 4.47
N ALA A 170 -7.28 -14.03 5.38
CA ALA A 170 -6.12 -13.63 6.17
C ALA A 170 -4.91 -13.36 5.27
N VAL A 171 -4.65 -14.24 4.29
CA VAL A 171 -3.56 -14.06 3.30
C VAL A 171 -3.72 -12.77 2.50
N ALA A 172 -4.89 -12.53 1.92
CA ALA A 172 -5.12 -11.32 1.13
C ALA A 172 -4.95 -10.04 1.98
N GLN A 173 -5.47 -10.05 3.21
CA GLN A 173 -5.33 -8.93 4.13
C GLN A 173 -3.88 -8.69 4.55
N SER A 174 -3.15 -9.75 4.91
CA SER A 174 -1.74 -9.63 5.32
C SER A 174 -0.86 -9.15 4.17
N ALA A 175 -1.11 -9.62 2.95
CA ALA A 175 -0.37 -9.23 1.76
C ALA A 175 -0.57 -7.74 1.41
N VAL A 176 -1.81 -7.27 1.45
CA VAL A 176 -2.16 -5.86 1.27
C VAL A 176 -1.56 -4.99 2.38
N LEU A 177 -1.63 -5.43 3.64
CA LEU A 177 -1.08 -4.69 4.77
C LEU A 177 0.45 -4.57 4.68
N ALA A 178 1.13 -5.65 4.29
CA ALA A 178 2.57 -5.65 4.10
C ALA A 178 2.99 -4.66 3.00
N ALA A 179 2.31 -4.68 1.85
CA ALA A 179 2.54 -3.72 0.77
C ALA A 179 2.23 -2.27 1.21
N ALA A 180 1.15 -2.07 1.95
CA ALA A 180 0.75 -0.74 2.42
C ALA A 180 1.79 -0.11 3.36
N ARG A 181 2.44 -0.90 4.22
CA ARG A 181 3.49 -0.37 5.11
C ARG A 181 4.67 0.22 4.35
N GLN A 182 4.98 -0.32 3.17
CA GLN A 182 6.11 0.12 2.35
C GLN A 182 5.73 1.24 1.40
N LEU A 183 4.59 1.10 0.71
CA LEU A 183 4.25 1.93 -0.44
C LEU A 183 3.05 2.86 -0.19
N ALA A 184 2.24 2.59 0.84
CA ALA A 184 1.05 3.38 1.16
C ALA A 184 0.89 3.61 2.67
N PRO A 185 1.88 4.24 3.33
CA PRO A 185 1.95 4.33 4.79
C PRO A 185 0.74 5.04 5.43
N GLY A 186 0.08 5.93 4.68
CA GLY A 186 -1.15 6.59 5.13
C GLY A 186 -2.33 5.64 5.34
N LEU A 187 -2.40 4.51 4.63
CA LEU A 187 -3.45 3.50 4.84
C LEU A 187 -3.31 2.80 6.19
N VAL A 188 -2.08 2.62 6.66
CA VAL A 188 -1.77 1.91 7.91
C VAL A 188 -1.82 2.88 9.09
N SER A 189 -1.40 4.13 8.89
CA SER A 189 -1.34 5.17 9.93
C SER A 189 -2.71 5.77 10.27
N GLY A 190 -3.68 5.68 9.35
CA GLY A 190 -5.06 6.13 9.57
C GLY A 190 -5.99 5.08 10.18
N ALA A 191 -5.52 3.83 10.34
CA ALA A 191 -6.25 2.86 11.14
C ALA A 191 -6.19 3.34 12.60
N PRO A 192 -7.32 3.53 13.31
CA PRO A 192 -7.25 3.74 14.75
C PRO A 192 -6.42 2.60 15.29
N ALA A 193 -5.34 2.91 16.00
CA ALA A 193 -4.51 1.90 16.63
C ALA A 193 -5.44 1.04 17.49
N VAL A 194 -5.81 -0.14 16.96
CA VAL A 194 -6.32 -1.22 17.79
C VAL A 194 -5.11 -1.60 18.58
N THR A 195 -4.98 -1.00 19.76
CA THR A 195 -3.98 -1.32 20.77
C THR A 195 -4.16 -2.82 21.04
N PRO A 196 -3.27 -3.71 20.54
CA PRO A 196 -3.34 -5.13 20.82
C PRO A 196 -2.76 -5.26 22.22
N GLY A 197 -3.62 -5.09 23.23
CA GLY A 197 -3.16 -4.90 24.59
C GLY A 197 -3.98 -3.89 25.39
N GLY A 198 -5.28 -3.76 25.10
CA GLY A 198 -6.25 -3.45 26.16
C GLY A 198 -6.28 -4.60 27.17
N ALA A 199 -5.15 -4.87 27.82
CA ALA A 199 -5.15 -5.49 29.12
C ALA A 199 -6.14 -4.68 29.95
N MET A 200 -7.07 -5.39 30.57
CA MET A 200 -7.96 -4.92 31.61
C MET A 200 -7.17 -3.97 32.51
N GLY A 201 -7.24 -2.68 32.21
CA GLY A 201 -6.64 -1.65 33.01
C GLY A 201 -7.47 -1.65 34.26
N THR A 202 -6.96 -2.28 35.32
CA THR A 202 -7.44 -2.10 36.67
C THR A 202 -7.57 -0.60 36.84
N VAL A 203 -8.82 -0.13 36.86
CA VAL A 203 -9.16 1.27 37.08
C VAL A 203 -8.52 1.62 38.41
N CYS A 204 -7.40 2.33 38.38
CA CYS A 204 -6.84 2.91 39.58
C CYS A 204 -7.85 4.00 39.97
N PRO A 205 -8.59 3.88 41.08
CA PRO A 205 -9.74 4.75 41.35
C PRO A 205 -9.34 6.19 41.70
N THR A 206 -8.03 6.52 41.71
CA THR A 206 -7.50 7.72 42.34
C THR A 206 -6.53 8.54 41.48
N CYS A 207 -6.21 8.16 40.24
CA CYS A 207 -5.50 9.06 39.33
C CYS A 207 -6.50 9.86 38.50
N GLY A 208 -6.82 11.06 39.00
CA GLY A 208 -7.71 12.02 38.38
C GLY A 208 -7.27 12.42 36.98
N GLY A 209 -8.03 12.00 35.98
CA GLY A 209 -8.09 12.70 34.70
C GLY A 209 -8.71 14.07 34.95
N GLY A 210 -7.92 15.13 34.77
CA GLY A 210 -8.40 16.51 34.81
C GLY A 210 -9.59 16.68 33.88
N ALA A 211 -10.77 16.85 34.44
CA ALA A 211 -11.99 17.05 33.70
C ALA A 211 -11.90 18.36 32.91
N LYS A 212 -11.86 18.29 31.58
CA LYS A 212 -11.92 19.46 30.68
C LYS A 212 -13.34 20.06 30.60
N SER A 213 -14.12 19.98 31.68
CA SER A 213 -15.48 20.49 31.75
C SER A 213 -15.74 21.11 33.12
N GLY A 214 -15.85 22.43 33.15
CA GLY A 214 -16.32 23.17 34.33
C GLY A 214 -17.84 23.39 34.26
N ARG A 215 -18.49 23.34 35.42
CA ARG A 215 -19.91 23.69 35.53
C ARG A 215 -20.00 25.16 35.91
N TRP A 216 -20.71 25.97 35.14
CA TRP A 216 -21.00 27.34 35.52
C TRP A 216 -22.48 27.52 35.80
N MET A 217 -22.81 28.43 36.71
CA MET A 217 -24.18 28.84 36.97
C MET A 217 -24.27 30.36 37.03
N ARG A 218 -25.39 30.89 36.53
CA ARG A 218 -25.69 32.31 36.61
C ARG A 218 -26.55 32.59 37.83
N ARG A 219 -26.13 33.53 38.69
CA ARG A 219 -26.96 34.09 39.76
C ARG A 219 -27.04 35.60 39.59
N GLY A 220 -28.21 36.08 39.16
CA GLY A 220 -28.43 37.49 38.86
C GLY A 220 -27.46 37.98 37.77
N ASN A 221 -26.66 39.01 38.08
CA ASN A 221 -25.67 39.56 37.15
C ASN A 221 -24.27 38.90 37.25
N ARG A 222 -24.09 37.84 38.05
CA ARG A 222 -22.79 37.16 38.23
C ARG A 222 -22.81 35.75 37.66
N ILE A 223 -21.67 35.32 37.10
CA ILE A 223 -21.39 33.95 36.69
C ILE A 223 -20.44 33.34 37.71
N ILE A 224 -20.81 32.19 38.25
CA ILE A 224 -20.01 31.41 39.20
C ILE A 224 -19.53 30.16 38.48
N LEU A 225 -18.21 29.96 38.45
CA LEU A 225 -17.54 28.80 37.85
C LEU A 225 -17.22 27.80 38.97
N PHE A 226 -17.58 26.53 38.78
CA PHE A 226 -17.23 25.44 39.68
C PHE A 226 -16.22 24.51 38.99
N GLY A 227 -15.10 24.27 39.66
CA GLY A 227 -14.06 23.33 39.23
C GLY A 227 -13.00 23.93 38.28
N ALA A 228 -12.33 25.00 38.73
CA ALA A 228 -11.06 25.44 38.15
C ALA A 228 -9.89 24.79 38.88
#